data_AF-A0A6P6UWZ7-F1
#
_entry.id   AF-A0A6P6UWZ7-F1
#
_cell.length_a   1.000
_cell.length_b   1.000
_cell.length_c   1.000
_cell.angle_alpha   90.00
_cell.angle_beta   90.00
_cell.angle_gamma   90.00
#
_symmetry.space_group_name_H-M   'P 1'
#
loop_
_entity.id
_entity.type
_entity.pdbx_description
1 polymer ?
#
loop_
_entity_poly.entity_id
_entity_poly.type
_entity_poly.pdbx_seq_one_letter_code
_entity_poly.pdbx_strand_id
1 'polypeptide(L)'
;MADGLLNLLKCRLPATVRCLSHPSAHVRALSTSVLRAILYAGSLKASGKKVDKNGIHGPAYQYLSVGNINWQTDIEKCLTWEAHSLLATGMPTQFLSTAAKELGCTISI
;
A
#
# COMPACT_ATOMS: atom_id res chain seq x y z
N MET A 1 5.29 16.46 -11.41
CA MET A 1 6.43 15.52 -11.21
C MET A 1 6.07 14.40 -10.24
N ALA A 2 5.46 14.69 -9.09
CA ALA A 2 5.06 13.67 -8.10
C ALA A 2 4.01 12.65 -8.61
N ASP A 3 3.18 13.05 -9.60
CA ASP A 3 2.11 12.24 -10.17
C ASP A 3 2.64 11.00 -10.94
N GLY A 4 3.82 11.11 -11.56
CA GLY A 4 4.40 10.02 -12.34
C GLY A 4 4.89 8.86 -11.46
N LEU A 5 5.60 9.16 -10.37
CA LEU A 5 6.06 8.15 -9.42
C LEU A 5 4.88 7.45 -8.74
N LEU A 6 3.86 8.21 -8.39
CA LEU A 6 2.64 7.72 -7.76
C LEU A 6 1.86 6.76 -8.67
N ASN A 7 1.70 7.12 -9.94
CA ASN A 7 1.09 6.25 -10.95
C ASN A 7 1.93 4.99 -11.16
N LEU A 8 3.26 5.10 -11.19
CA LEU A 8 4.15 3.95 -11.31
C LEU A 8 4.01 2.98 -10.13
N LEU A 9 3.92 3.50 -8.90
CA LEU A 9 3.69 2.68 -7.71
C LEU A 9 2.32 1.98 -7.78
N LYS A 10 1.26 2.68 -8.20
CA LYS A 10 -0.07 2.08 -8.41
C LYS A 10 -0.05 0.98 -9.47
N CYS A 11 0.65 1.19 -10.58
CA CYS A 11 0.78 0.17 -11.63
C CYS A 11 1.57 -1.07 -11.17
N ARG A 12 2.53 -0.91 -10.24
CA ARG A 12 3.33 -2.02 -9.72
C ARG A 12 2.68 -2.75 -8.55
N LEU A 13 1.76 -2.11 -7.85
CA LEU A 13 1.13 -2.65 -6.65
C LEU A 13 0.50 -4.04 -6.85
N PRO A 14 -0.28 -4.33 -7.90
CA PRO A 14 -0.84 -5.66 -8.13
C PRO A 14 0.24 -6.74 -8.29
N ALA A 15 1.32 -6.41 -9.01
CA ALA A 15 2.43 -7.34 -9.21
C ALA A 15 3.16 -7.63 -7.87
N THR A 16 3.37 -6.62 -7.04
CA THR A 16 3.95 -6.79 -5.71
C THR A 16 3.05 -7.62 -4.79
N VAL A 17 1.74 -7.43 -4.82
CA VAL A 17 0.79 -8.24 -4.05
C VAL A 17 0.80 -9.70 -4.50
N ARG A 18 0.83 -9.97 -5.81
CA ARG A 18 0.93 -11.33 -6.35
C ARG A 18 2.22 -12.05 -5.92
N CYS A 19 3.31 -11.30 -5.73
CA CYS A 19 4.57 -11.86 -5.21
C CYS A 19 4.47 -12.34 -3.75
N LEU A 20 3.42 -11.97 -2.99
CA LEU A 20 3.16 -12.54 -1.66
C LEU A 20 2.75 -14.02 -1.74
N SER A 21 2.19 -14.45 -2.87
CA SER A 21 1.81 -15.83 -3.15
C SER A 21 2.99 -16.67 -3.69
N HIS A 22 4.19 -16.07 -3.84
CA HIS A 22 5.34 -16.72 -4.44
C HIS A 22 5.94 -17.80 -3.51
N PRO A 23 6.42 -18.96 -4.04
CA PRO A 23 6.97 -20.04 -3.23
C PRO A 23 8.26 -19.64 -2.47
N SER A 24 9.08 -18.74 -3.03
CA SER A 24 10.29 -18.23 -2.36
C SER A 24 9.95 -17.31 -1.19
N ALA A 25 10.42 -17.68 0.00
CA ALA A 25 10.28 -16.88 1.22
C ALA A 25 10.92 -15.48 1.11
N HIS A 26 12.06 -15.39 0.41
CA HIS A 26 12.75 -14.12 0.19
C HIS A 26 11.91 -13.15 -0.63
N VAL A 27 11.23 -13.65 -1.67
CA VAL A 27 10.36 -12.83 -2.52
C VAL A 27 9.15 -12.33 -1.72
N ARG A 28 8.56 -13.18 -0.87
CA ARG A 28 7.47 -12.76 0.03
C ARG A 28 7.92 -11.68 1.00
N ALA A 29 9.03 -11.90 1.69
CA ALA A 29 9.57 -10.94 2.67
C ALA A 29 9.89 -9.58 2.01
N LEU A 30 10.54 -9.60 0.84
CA LEU A 30 10.83 -8.40 0.06
C LEU A 30 9.54 -7.67 -0.35
N SER A 31 8.54 -8.41 -0.84
CA SER A 31 7.27 -7.84 -1.29
C SER A 31 6.50 -7.22 -0.13
N THR A 32 6.44 -7.88 1.03
CA THR A 32 5.87 -7.32 2.26
C THR A 32 6.60 -6.05 2.70
N SER A 33 7.94 -6.03 2.63
CA SER A 33 8.72 -4.85 2.98
C SER A 33 8.43 -3.67 2.06
N VAL A 34 8.27 -3.90 0.75
CA VAL A 34 7.89 -2.87 -0.22
C VAL A 34 6.50 -2.32 0.08
N LEU A 35 5.52 -3.18 0.33
CA LEU A 35 4.16 -2.75 0.68
C LEU A 35 4.14 -1.93 1.98
N ARG A 36 4.90 -2.34 2.98
CA ARG A 36 5.08 -1.59 4.23
C ARG A 36 5.68 -0.21 4.00
N ALA A 37 6.68 -0.10 3.13
CA ALA A 37 7.29 1.18 2.77
C ALA A 37 6.29 2.11 2.05
N ILE A 38 5.44 1.56 1.16
CA ILE A 38 4.38 2.32 0.49
C ILE A 38 3.35 2.84 1.50
N LEU A 39 2.90 1.99 2.44
CA LEU A 39 2.00 2.41 3.52
C LEU A 39 2.59 3.52 4.36
N TYR A 40 3.86 3.39 4.75
CA TYR A 40 4.55 4.40 5.56
C TYR A 40 4.69 5.73 4.80
N ALA A 41 5.07 5.69 3.52
CA ALA A 41 5.15 6.88 2.67
C ALA A 41 3.77 7.56 2.51
N GLY A 42 2.69 6.77 2.43
CA GLY A 42 1.32 7.27 2.46
C GLY A 42 0.92 7.93 3.77
N SER A 43 1.29 7.32 4.89
CA SER A 43 0.99 7.81 6.24
C SER A 43 1.72 9.12 6.56
N LEU A 44 3.01 9.22 6.22
CA LEU A 44 3.78 10.47 6.37
C LEU A 44 3.15 11.63 5.59
N LYS A 45 2.62 11.35 4.39
CA LYS A 45 1.90 12.34 3.58
C LYS A 45 0.58 12.77 4.23
N ALA A 46 -0.09 11.90 4.98
CA ALA A 46 -1.34 12.20 5.70
C ALA A 46 -1.12 12.92 7.04
N SER A 47 -0.04 12.60 7.77
CA SER A 47 0.27 13.16 9.09
C SER A 47 0.72 14.64 9.06
N GLY A 48 1.06 15.19 7.90
CA GLY A 48 1.40 16.62 7.76
C GLY A 48 0.21 17.58 7.93
N LYS A 49 -0.97 17.08 8.32
CA LYS A 49 -2.23 17.83 8.37
C LYS A 49 -2.84 17.92 9.76
N LYS A 50 -2.04 18.26 10.78
CA LYS A 50 -2.52 18.86 12.05
C LYS A 50 -1.45 19.79 12.62
N VAL A 51 -1.36 21.01 12.08
CA VAL A 51 -0.80 22.13 12.83
C VAL A 51 -1.91 23.16 12.93
N ASP A 52 -2.25 23.44 14.18
CA ASP A 52 -3.32 24.32 14.62
C ASP A 52 -3.25 25.72 13.99
N LYS A 53 -4.45 26.29 13.83
CA LYS A 53 -4.67 27.71 13.57
C LYS A 53 -4.03 28.54 14.68
N ASN A 54 -2.81 29.03 14.48
CA ASN A 54 -2.37 30.40 14.82
C ASN A 54 -0.87 30.52 14.53
N GLY A 55 -0.45 31.52 13.75
CA GLY A 55 0.97 31.88 13.67
C GLY A 55 1.49 32.08 12.26
N ILE A 56 1.81 33.34 11.98
CA ILE A 56 2.40 33.91 10.77
C ILE A 56 3.74 33.21 10.42
N HIS A 57 4.05 33.14 9.12
CA HIS A 57 5.31 32.69 8.47
C HIS A 57 5.33 31.23 7.93
N GLY A 58 5.11 31.10 6.62
CA GLY A 58 5.31 29.85 5.87
C GLY A 58 6.60 29.84 5.06
N PRO A 59 7.04 28.64 4.65
CA PRO A 59 7.51 28.42 3.29
C PRO A 59 6.71 27.32 2.57
N ALA A 60 6.81 27.37 1.24
CA ALA A 60 5.94 26.75 0.27
C ALA A 60 6.10 25.22 0.13
N TYR A 61 5.47 24.44 1.01
CA TYR A 61 5.22 23.00 0.78
C TYR A 61 3.76 22.68 0.41
N GLN A 62 2.96 23.69 0.10
CA GLN A 62 1.53 23.56 -0.21
C GLN A 62 1.19 22.96 -1.59
N TYR A 63 2.06 22.18 -2.23
CA TYR A 63 1.76 21.60 -3.55
C TYR A 63 1.34 20.12 -3.54
N LEU A 64 1.36 19.40 -2.40
CA LEU A 64 1.01 17.97 -2.37
C LEU A 64 -0.36 17.64 -1.79
N SER A 65 -1.32 18.56 -1.92
CA SER A 65 -2.75 18.20 -1.88
C SER A 65 -3.25 17.57 -3.19
N VAL A 66 -2.35 16.98 -3.98
CA VAL A 66 -2.71 16.02 -5.04
C VAL A 66 -3.14 14.73 -4.37
N GLY A 67 -4.46 14.53 -4.33
CA GLY A 67 -5.14 13.25 -4.11
C GLY A 67 -4.86 12.61 -2.76
N ASN A 68 -5.88 12.52 -1.92
CA ASN A 68 -5.90 11.71 -0.70
C ASN A 68 -5.83 10.21 -1.07
N ILE A 69 -4.67 9.74 -1.54
CA ILE A 69 -4.47 8.35 -1.92
C ILE A 69 -4.35 7.55 -0.65
N ASN A 70 -5.42 6.83 -0.37
CA ASN A 70 -5.45 5.91 0.73
C ASN A 70 -4.77 4.61 0.28
N TRP A 71 -3.43 4.60 0.36
CA TRP A 71 -2.62 3.43 0.02
C TRP A 71 -3.07 2.17 0.75
N GLN A 72 -3.59 2.33 1.98
CA GLN A 72 -4.22 1.24 2.72
C GLN A 72 -5.36 0.60 1.91
N THR A 73 -6.34 1.40 1.47
CA THR A 73 -7.48 0.91 0.69
C THR A 73 -7.06 0.32 -0.66
N ASP A 74 -6.09 0.93 -1.34
CA ASP A 74 -5.59 0.42 -2.63
C ASP A 74 -4.91 -0.96 -2.45
N ILE A 75 -4.12 -1.12 -1.38
CA ILE A 75 -3.47 -2.40 -1.03
C ILE A 75 -4.52 -3.46 -0.64
N GLU A 76 -5.50 -3.10 0.18
CA GLU A 76 -6.58 -4.01 0.61
C GLU A 76 -7.42 -4.52 -0.57
N LYS A 77 -7.71 -3.66 -1.54
CA LYS A 77 -8.38 -4.08 -2.79
C LYS A 77 -7.56 -5.07 -3.59
N CYS A 78 -6.25 -4.83 -3.73
CA CYS A 78 -5.36 -5.75 -4.42
C CYS A 78 -5.24 -7.09 -3.67
N LEU A 79 -5.12 -7.07 -2.34
CA LEU A 79 -5.08 -8.29 -1.52
C LEU A 79 -6.38 -9.08 -1.65
N THR A 80 -7.53 -8.41 -1.59
CA THR A 80 -8.85 -9.03 -1.77
C THR A 80 -8.95 -9.70 -3.15
N TRP A 81 -8.57 -8.99 -4.22
CA TRP A 81 -8.60 -9.56 -5.56
C TRP A 81 -7.67 -10.78 -5.72
N GLU A 82 -6.45 -10.71 -5.18
CA GLU A 82 -5.51 -11.83 -5.21
C GLU A 82 -6.02 -13.02 -4.38
N ALA A 83 -6.66 -12.78 -3.24
CA ALA A 83 -7.30 -13.83 -2.44
C ALA A 83 -8.38 -14.56 -3.24
N HIS A 84 -9.27 -13.82 -3.92
CA HIS A 84 -10.26 -14.42 -4.81
C HIS A 84 -9.62 -15.18 -5.98
N SER A 85 -8.55 -14.65 -6.58
CA SER A 85 -7.83 -15.32 -7.67
C SER A 85 -7.22 -16.65 -7.21
N LEU A 86 -6.63 -16.69 -6.01
CA LEU A 86 -6.07 -17.91 -5.43
C LEU A 86 -7.17 -18.94 -5.15
N LEU A 87 -8.29 -18.51 -4.53
CA LEU A 87 -9.42 -19.38 -4.24
C LEU A 87 -10.06 -19.96 -5.51
N ALA A 88 -10.24 -19.15 -6.54
CA ALA A 88 -10.73 -19.61 -7.84
C ALA A 88 -9.81 -20.65 -8.50
N THR A 89 -8.51 -20.61 -8.19
CA THR A 89 -7.50 -21.56 -8.70
C THR A 89 -7.26 -22.74 -7.74
N GLY A 90 -7.91 -22.76 -6.56
CA GLY A 90 -7.68 -23.77 -5.53
C GLY A 90 -6.33 -23.66 -4.80
N MET A 91 -5.68 -22.50 -4.90
CA MET A 91 -4.39 -22.23 -4.25
C MET A 91 -4.60 -21.73 -2.81
N PRO A 92 -3.67 -22.07 -1.88
CA PRO A 92 -3.79 -21.64 -0.48
C PRO A 92 -3.56 -20.13 -0.32
N THR A 93 -4.38 -19.50 0.52
CA THR A 93 -4.31 -18.07 0.83
C THR A 93 -3.49 -17.75 2.09
N GLN A 94 -2.83 -18.75 2.68
CA GLN A 94 -2.14 -18.62 3.98
C GLN A 94 -1.03 -17.55 3.96
N PHE A 95 -0.20 -17.54 2.91
CA PHE A 95 0.89 -16.56 2.79
C PHE A 95 0.34 -15.14 2.64
N LEU A 96 -0.67 -14.98 1.79
CA LEU A 96 -1.35 -13.71 1.58
C LEU A 96 -1.99 -13.18 2.88
N SER A 97 -2.67 -14.07 3.62
CA SER A 97 -3.35 -13.74 4.88
C SER A 97 -2.37 -13.34 5.98
N THR A 98 -1.21 -14.01 6.03
CA THR A 98 -0.13 -13.68 6.98
C THR A 98 0.45 -12.31 6.66
N ALA A 99 0.75 -12.04 5.38
CA ALA A 99 1.26 -10.74 4.94
C ALA A 99 0.25 -9.60 5.21
N ALA A 100 -1.04 -9.81 4.97
CA ALA A 100 -2.06 -8.81 5.27
C ALA A 100 -2.10 -8.44 6.76
N LYS A 101 -2.00 -9.44 7.66
CA LYS A 101 -1.90 -9.20 9.12
C LYS A 101 -0.64 -8.41 9.47
N GLU A 102 0.51 -8.75 8.91
CA GLU A 102 1.77 -8.02 9.13
C GLU A 102 1.77 -6.57 8.62
N LEU A 103 0.90 -6.27 7.66
CA LEU A 103 0.71 -4.94 7.09
C LEU A 103 -0.42 -4.17 7.78
N GLY A 104 -1.20 -4.81 8.66
CA GLY A 104 -2.42 -4.22 9.23
C GLY A 104 -3.53 -4.00 8.20
N CYS A 105 -3.54 -4.78 7.11
CA CYS A 105 -4.54 -4.73 6.05
C CYS A 105 -5.62 -5.80 6.25
N THR A 106 -6.86 -5.47 5.87
CA THR A 106 -7.97 -6.42 5.89
C THR A 106 -8.16 -7.04 4.51
N ILE A 107 -8.36 -8.36 4.46
CA ILE A 107 -8.79 -9.08 3.26
C ILE A 107 -10.28 -9.37 3.42
N SER A 108 -11.09 -8.95 2.46
CA SER A 108 -12.49 -9.38 2.37
C SER A 108 -12.56 -10.54 1.37
N ILE A 109 -13.11 -11.69 1.79
CA ILE A 109 -13.23 -12.90 0.97
C ILE A 109 -14.71 -13.22 0.81
#